data_AF-A0A5D0Q8D1-F1
#
_entry.id   AF-A0A5D0Q8D1-F1
#
_cell.length_a   1.000
_cell.length_b   1.000
_cell.length_c   1.000
_cell.angle_alpha   90.00
_cell.angle_beta   90.00
_cell.angle_gamma   90.00
#
_symmetry.space_group_name_H-M   'P 1'
#
loop_
_entity.id
_entity.type
_entity.pdbx_description
1 polymer ?
#
loop_
_entity_poly.entity_id
_entity_poly.type
_entity_poly.pdbx_seq_one_letter_code
_entity_poly.pdbx_strand_id
1 'polypeptide(L)'
;MIRELHANEEFQQVDELFERIWEFEPDGRPLSAGLMRALSHVGNYVSGAFDGDLMVGASVGFFGRDSTLHSNTTGATAGRGIGFELKLHQRLWALERGISQITWTYDPLVRRNAHFNLAKLGARPTEYLPNFYGVMADAINQGDESDRILAVWPLTDPRVEAAVRRVPHLPTVPEDAVVGLGNDGERPVEGRTDGRVVLIAVPEDIERLRKVDAGAAKAWRHAVRDLLGGLMAEGATVTGFHRKTYYMVERNT
;
A
#
# COMPACT_ATOMS: atom_id res chain seq x y z
N MET A 1 -2.75 -10.11 -20.44
CA MET A 1 -1.37 -9.71 -20.80
C MET A 1 -0.98 -8.47 -20.01
N ILE A 2 0.27 -8.31 -19.57
CA ILE A 2 0.78 -7.06 -18.98
C ILE A 2 1.89 -6.51 -19.87
N ARG A 3 1.88 -5.20 -20.16
CA ARG A 3 2.88 -4.55 -21.02
C ARG A 3 3.04 -3.07 -20.72
N GLU A 4 4.19 -2.51 -21.09
CA GLU A 4 4.43 -1.06 -21.12
C GLU A 4 3.46 -0.38 -22.10
N LEU A 5 3.07 0.86 -21.77
CA LEU A 5 2.13 1.69 -22.54
C LEU A 5 2.88 2.84 -23.21
N HIS A 6 2.53 3.14 -24.46
CA HIS A 6 3.24 4.12 -25.28
C HIS A 6 2.32 5.00 -26.15
N ALA A 7 1.00 4.74 -26.17
CA ALA A 7 0.04 5.49 -26.98
C ALA A 7 -0.94 6.29 -26.12
N ASN A 8 -1.45 7.40 -26.67
CA ASN A 8 -2.33 8.30 -25.93
C ASN A 8 -3.66 7.64 -25.55
N GLU A 9 -4.18 6.81 -26.45
CA GLU A 9 -5.40 6.03 -26.27
C GLU A 9 -5.27 5.07 -25.08
N GLU A 10 -4.07 4.52 -24.84
CA GLU A 10 -3.80 3.65 -23.71
C GLU A 10 -3.78 4.42 -22.39
N PHE A 11 -3.17 5.62 -22.39
CA PHE A 11 -3.16 6.48 -21.20
C PHE A 11 -4.55 7.00 -20.85
N GLN A 12 -5.42 7.21 -21.85
CA GLN A 12 -6.84 7.50 -21.63
C GLN A 12 -7.56 6.31 -20.97
N GLN A 13 -7.30 5.07 -21.41
CA GLN A 13 -7.85 3.88 -20.75
C GLN A 13 -7.38 3.75 -19.29
N VAL A 14 -6.15 4.15 -18.97
CA VAL A 14 -5.68 4.19 -17.57
C VAL A 14 -6.49 5.20 -16.75
N ASP A 15 -6.71 6.40 -17.28
CA ASP A 15 -7.49 7.44 -16.61
C ASP A 15 -8.93 6.96 -16.35
N GLU A 16 -9.59 6.40 -17.36
CA GLU A 16 -10.94 5.83 -17.21
C GLU A 16 -10.99 4.66 -16.22
N LEU A 17 -9.96 3.80 -16.22
CA LEU A 17 -9.87 2.70 -15.25
C LEU A 17 -9.74 3.23 -13.82
N PHE A 18 -8.87 4.22 -13.61
CA PHE A 18 -8.63 4.78 -12.28
C PHE A 18 -9.85 5.55 -11.77
N GLU A 19 -10.54 6.29 -12.64
CA GLU A 19 -11.82 6.91 -12.33
C GLU A 19 -12.85 5.89 -11.82
N ARG A 20 -12.98 4.73 -12.49
CA ARG A 20 -13.89 3.66 -12.04
C ARG A 20 -13.49 3.00 -10.71
N ILE A 21 -12.21 3.03 -10.34
CA ILE A 21 -11.73 2.38 -9.10
C ILE A 21 -11.88 3.31 -7.90
N TRP A 22 -11.56 4.59 -8.08
CA TRP A 22 -11.42 5.55 -6.99
C TRP A 22 -12.51 6.61 -6.95
N GLU A 23 -13.28 6.79 -8.03
CA GLU A 23 -14.34 7.81 -8.17
C GLU A 23 -13.81 9.17 -7.68
N PHE A 24 -12.81 9.69 -8.39
CA PHE A 24 -12.16 10.92 -8.00
C PHE A 24 -13.10 12.11 -8.28
N GLU A 25 -12.99 13.17 -7.47
CA GLU A 25 -13.51 14.47 -7.90
C GLU A 25 -12.78 14.91 -9.19
N PRO A 26 -13.42 15.70 -10.09
CA PRO A 26 -12.84 16.08 -11.38
C PRO A 26 -11.41 16.67 -11.32
N ASP A 27 -11.12 17.45 -10.28
CA ASP A 27 -9.80 18.08 -10.05
C ASP A 27 -8.88 17.24 -9.14
N GLY A 28 -9.36 16.10 -8.64
CA GLY A 28 -8.65 15.20 -7.72
C GLY A 28 -7.85 14.09 -8.41
N ARG A 29 -7.82 14.04 -9.74
CA ARG A 29 -7.13 13.00 -10.49
C ARG A 29 -5.61 13.10 -10.31
N PRO A 30 -4.94 12.05 -9.83
CA PRO A 30 -3.52 12.14 -9.48
C PRO A 30 -2.60 12.20 -10.71
N LEU A 31 -3.02 11.68 -11.88
CA LEU A 31 -2.19 11.56 -13.08
C LEU A 31 -3.02 11.79 -14.35
N SER A 32 -2.66 12.80 -15.15
CA SER A 32 -3.25 13.02 -16.46
C SER A 32 -2.62 12.14 -17.55
N ALA A 33 -3.36 11.89 -18.64
CA ALA A 33 -2.83 11.18 -19.81
C ALA A 33 -1.56 11.85 -20.39
N GLY A 34 -1.50 13.18 -20.39
CA GLY A 34 -0.32 13.93 -20.84
C GLY A 34 0.91 13.70 -19.95
N LEU A 35 0.72 13.63 -18.63
CA LEU A 35 1.80 13.31 -17.70
C LEU A 35 2.27 11.86 -17.86
N MET A 36 1.35 10.90 -18.01
CA MET A 36 1.69 9.50 -18.28
C MET A 36 2.47 9.34 -19.59
N ARG A 37 2.09 10.09 -20.63
CA ARG A 37 2.83 10.14 -21.89
C ARG A 37 4.26 10.63 -21.69
N ALA A 38 4.44 11.72 -20.95
CA ALA A 38 5.77 12.26 -20.65
C ALA A 38 6.62 11.27 -19.86
N LEU A 39 6.07 10.64 -18.83
CA LEU A 39 6.74 9.62 -18.02
C LEU A 39 7.19 8.42 -18.85
N SER A 40 6.29 7.84 -19.66
CA SER A 40 6.62 6.74 -20.57
C SER A 40 7.72 7.16 -21.57
N HIS A 41 7.63 8.36 -22.14
CA HIS A 41 8.61 8.87 -23.10
C HIS A 41 10.02 9.01 -22.51
N VAL A 42 10.14 9.48 -21.26
CA VAL A 42 11.42 9.63 -20.57
C VAL A 42 11.87 8.36 -19.82
N GLY A 43 11.29 7.20 -20.16
CA GLY A 43 11.74 5.89 -19.70
C GLY A 43 11.29 5.47 -18.30
N ASN A 44 10.24 6.10 -17.75
CA ASN A 44 9.64 5.69 -16.48
C ASN A 44 8.64 4.54 -16.68
N TYR A 45 8.22 3.92 -15.56
CA TYR A 45 7.35 2.76 -15.59
C TYR A 45 5.88 3.15 -15.77
N VAL A 46 5.32 2.89 -16.95
CA VAL A 46 3.89 3.04 -17.22
C VAL A 46 3.41 1.79 -17.95
N SER A 47 2.53 1.01 -17.30
CA SER A 47 2.10 -0.29 -17.84
C SER A 47 0.64 -0.60 -17.53
N GLY A 48 0.03 -1.39 -18.41
CA GLY A 48 -1.35 -1.84 -18.33
C GLY A 48 -1.45 -3.36 -18.32
N ALA A 49 -2.45 -3.88 -17.62
CA ALA A 49 -2.90 -5.26 -17.63
C ALA A 49 -4.21 -5.37 -18.42
N PHE A 50 -4.27 -6.31 -19.34
CA PHE A 50 -5.36 -6.49 -20.30
C PHE A 50 -5.97 -7.89 -20.26
N ASP A 51 -7.29 -7.95 -20.38
CA ASP A 51 -8.10 -9.14 -20.68
C ASP A 51 -8.73 -8.95 -22.07
N GLY A 52 -8.14 -9.55 -23.10
CA GLY A 52 -8.40 -9.17 -24.49
C GLY A 52 -7.99 -7.71 -24.74
N ASP A 53 -8.91 -6.91 -25.27
CA ASP A 53 -8.72 -5.47 -25.50
C ASP A 53 -9.08 -4.61 -24.28
N LEU A 54 -9.67 -5.21 -23.24
CA LEU A 54 -10.10 -4.49 -22.04
C LEU A 54 -8.94 -4.31 -21.07
N MET A 55 -8.61 -3.07 -20.73
CA MET A 55 -7.69 -2.76 -19.64
C MET A 55 -8.35 -3.04 -18.29
N VAL A 56 -7.78 -3.97 -17.53
CA VAL A 56 -8.26 -4.44 -16.22
C VAL A 56 -7.33 -4.08 -15.07
N GLY A 57 -6.19 -3.46 -15.36
CA GLY A 57 -5.24 -2.97 -14.37
C GLY A 57 -4.22 -2.02 -14.98
N ALA A 58 -3.66 -1.13 -14.18
CA ALA A 58 -2.58 -0.25 -14.60
C ALA A 58 -1.67 0.11 -13.44
N SER A 59 -0.42 0.44 -13.76
CA SER A 59 0.55 0.90 -12.79
C SER A 59 1.46 1.96 -13.39
N VAL A 60 1.63 3.04 -12.64
CA VAL A 60 2.48 4.18 -12.97
C VAL A 60 3.50 4.37 -11.85
N GLY A 61 4.77 4.50 -12.22
CA GLY A 61 5.86 4.78 -11.31
C GLY A 61 6.99 5.53 -11.99
N PHE A 62 7.77 6.24 -11.20
CA PHE A 62 8.86 7.10 -11.69
C PHE A 62 10.12 6.94 -10.85
N PHE A 63 11.27 7.29 -11.42
CA PHE A 63 12.55 7.20 -10.72
C PHE A 63 12.58 8.13 -9.51
N GLY A 64 12.98 7.57 -8.37
CA GLY A 64 13.30 8.29 -7.14
C GLY A 64 14.80 8.53 -7.01
N ARG A 65 15.21 8.98 -5.81
CA ARG A 65 16.63 9.09 -5.45
C ARG A 65 17.28 7.69 -5.40
N ASP A 66 18.61 7.66 -5.46
CA ASP A 66 19.43 6.46 -5.24
C ASP A 66 19.03 5.26 -6.10
N SER A 67 18.70 5.53 -7.37
CA SER A 67 18.28 4.52 -8.34
C SER A 67 17.10 3.66 -7.88
N THR A 68 16.17 4.25 -7.13
CA THR A 68 14.91 3.60 -6.75
C THR A 68 13.80 3.87 -7.77
N LEU A 69 12.80 2.98 -7.82
CA LEU A 69 11.53 3.27 -8.52
C LEU A 69 10.45 3.57 -7.49
N HIS A 70 9.81 4.73 -7.58
CA HIS A 70 8.61 5.04 -6.79
C HIS A 70 7.36 4.62 -7.58
N SER A 71 6.62 3.64 -7.07
CA SER A 71 5.36 3.17 -7.65
C SER A 71 4.20 4.04 -7.19
N ASN A 72 4.00 5.17 -7.86
CA ASN A 72 3.01 6.20 -7.51
C ASN A 72 1.56 5.70 -7.44
N THR A 73 1.10 4.99 -8.47
CA THR A 73 -0.30 4.55 -8.54
C THR A 73 -0.39 3.17 -9.16
N THR A 74 -1.07 2.24 -8.50
CA THR A 74 -1.35 0.91 -9.03
C THR A 74 -2.80 0.56 -8.72
N GLY A 75 -3.60 0.31 -9.76
CA GLY A 75 -5.02 -0.01 -9.64
C GLY A 75 -5.38 -1.19 -10.52
N ALA A 76 -6.32 -2.01 -10.06
CA ALA A 76 -6.84 -3.12 -10.86
C ALA A 76 -8.28 -3.42 -10.49
N THR A 77 -9.02 -4.00 -11.43
CA THR A 77 -10.34 -4.55 -11.16
C THR A 77 -10.24 -5.68 -10.14
N ALA A 78 -11.25 -5.80 -9.28
CA ALA A 78 -11.26 -6.77 -8.21
C ALA A 78 -11.30 -8.23 -8.74
N GLY A 79 -10.78 -9.16 -7.94
CA GLY A 79 -11.14 -10.59 -8.06
C GLY A 79 -10.27 -11.49 -8.95
N ARG A 80 -9.11 -11.05 -9.46
CA ARG A 80 -8.28 -11.89 -10.36
C ARG A 80 -6.77 -11.90 -10.09
N GLY A 81 -6.32 -11.40 -8.95
CA GLY A 81 -4.89 -11.34 -8.63
C GLY A 81 -4.07 -10.39 -9.50
N ILE A 82 -4.71 -9.57 -10.34
CA ILE A 82 -4.07 -8.64 -11.29
C ILE A 82 -3.07 -7.71 -10.60
N GLY A 83 -3.40 -7.18 -9.42
CA GLY A 83 -2.50 -6.32 -8.67
C GLY A 83 -1.18 -7.01 -8.29
N PHE A 84 -1.21 -8.33 -8.04
CA PHE A 84 0.01 -9.10 -7.78
C PHE A 84 0.85 -9.25 -9.06
N GLU A 85 0.22 -9.61 -10.17
CA GLU A 85 0.91 -9.77 -11.47
C GLU A 85 1.48 -8.44 -11.97
N LEU A 86 0.78 -7.31 -11.76
CA LEU A 86 1.30 -5.95 -12.04
C LEU A 86 2.58 -5.67 -11.24
N LYS A 87 2.62 -6.07 -9.96
CA LYS A 87 3.80 -5.89 -9.11
C LYS A 87 4.95 -6.81 -9.54
N LEU A 88 4.66 -8.05 -9.97
CA LEU A 88 5.68 -8.94 -10.53
C LEU A 88 6.29 -8.36 -11.82
N HIS A 89 5.45 -7.85 -12.72
CA HIS A 89 5.92 -7.15 -13.92
C HIS A 89 6.78 -5.92 -13.56
N GLN A 90 6.34 -5.12 -12.58
CA GLN A 90 7.09 -3.96 -12.09
C GLN A 90 8.46 -4.33 -11.52
N ARG A 91 8.54 -5.45 -10.79
CA ARG A 91 9.81 -5.99 -10.27
C ARG A 91 10.74 -6.42 -11.40
N LEU A 92 10.24 -7.16 -12.38
CA LEU A 92 11.07 -7.61 -13.52
C LEU A 92 11.62 -6.41 -14.29
N TRP A 93 10.76 -5.46 -14.65
CA TRP A 93 11.14 -4.23 -15.34
C TRP A 93 12.23 -3.44 -14.59
N ALA A 94 12.10 -3.35 -13.27
CA ALA A 94 13.07 -2.66 -12.41
C ALA A 94 14.43 -3.38 -12.39
N LEU A 95 14.43 -4.69 -12.16
CA LEU A 95 15.66 -5.49 -12.11
C LEU A 95 16.43 -5.47 -13.44
N GLU A 96 15.74 -5.52 -14.58
CA GLU A 96 16.35 -5.39 -15.92
C GLU A 96 17.08 -4.05 -16.12
N ARG A 97 16.74 -3.04 -15.33
CA ARG A 97 17.34 -1.69 -15.36
C ARG A 97 18.31 -1.44 -14.20
N GLY A 98 18.68 -2.49 -13.47
CA GLY A 98 19.60 -2.40 -12.33
C GLY A 98 19.00 -1.72 -11.10
N ILE A 99 17.68 -1.54 -11.05
CA ILE A 99 16.97 -1.01 -9.88
C ILE A 99 16.72 -2.16 -8.91
N SER A 100 17.29 -2.09 -7.72
CA SER A 100 17.15 -3.13 -6.69
C SER A 100 16.03 -2.85 -5.68
N GLN A 101 15.39 -1.67 -5.74
CA GLN A 101 14.41 -1.23 -4.76
C GLN A 101 13.24 -0.46 -5.40
N ILE A 102 12.02 -0.82 -4.98
CA ILE A 102 10.79 -0.09 -5.30
C ILE A 102 10.18 0.46 -4.02
N THR A 103 9.65 1.69 -4.04
CA THR A 103 8.92 2.29 -2.92
C THR A 103 7.50 2.70 -3.30
N TRP A 104 6.60 2.76 -2.33
CA TRP A 104 5.26 3.36 -2.48
C TRP A 104 4.68 3.71 -1.11
N THR A 105 3.64 4.52 -1.10
CA THR A 105 2.85 4.78 0.10
C THR A 105 1.55 3.98 0.07
N TYR A 106 1.02 3.61 1.25
CA TYR A 106 -0.31 3.01 1.35
C TYR A 106 -1.01 3.41 2.66
N ASP A 107 -2.34 3.36 2.69
CA ASP A 107 -3.10 3.64 3.91
C ASP A 107 -2.92 2.51 4.94
N PRO A 108 -2.39 2.78 6.14
CA PRO A 108 -2.18 1.75 7.16
C PRO A 108 -3.46 1.07 7.62
N LEU A 109 -4.61 1.74 7.55
CA LEU A 109 -5.90 1.20 8.00
C LEU A 109 -6.56 0.26 6.99
N VAL A 110 -6.15 0.32 5.72
CA VAL A 110 -6.69 -0.55 4.68
C VAL A 110 -6.05 -1.94 4.81
N ARG A 111 -6.71 -2.80 5.59
CA ARG A 111 -6.29 -4.16 5.95
C ARG A 111 -5.82 -5.01 4.76
N ARG A 112 -6.53 -4.93 3.63
CA ARG A 112 -6.15 -5.66 2.40
C ARG A 112 -4.80 -5.20 1.84
N ASN A 113 -4.50 -3.90 1.93
CA ASN A 113 -3.23 -3.32 1.47
C ASN A 113 -2.09 -3.74 2.42
N ALA A 114 -2.31 -3.67 3.73
CA ALA A 114 -1.36 -4.14 4.73
C ALA A 114 -0.98 -5.61 4.49
N HIS A 115 -1.98 -6.49 4.35
CA HIS A 115 -1.74 -7.90 4.08
C HIS A 115 -1.02 -8.11 2.74
N PHE A 116 -1.45 -7.43 1.68
CA PHE A 116 -0.84 -7.54 0.35
C PHE A 116 0.63 -7.13 0.37
N ASN A 117 0.95 -5.97 0.96
CA ASN A 117 2.31 -5.44 1.02
C ASN A 117 3.23 -6.34 1.87
N LEU A 118 2.83 -6.66 3.11
CA LEU A 118 3.74 -7.33 4.05
C LEU A 118 3.83 -8.84 3.82
N ALA A 119 2.71 -9.50 3.53
CA ALA A 119 2.67 -10.97 3.44
C ALA A 119 2.80 -11.47 2.00
N LYS A 120 2.16 -10.81 1.02
CA LYS A 120 2.18 -11.28 -0.38
C LYS A 120 3.36 -10.76 -1.18
N LEU A 121 3.80 -9.53 -0.94
CA LEU A 121 4.97 -8.96 -1.62
C LEU A 121 6.26 -9.09 -0.80
N GLY A 122 6.15 -9.16 0.53
CA GLY A 122 7.33 -9.10 1.41
C GLY A 122 7.92 -7.70 1.53
N ALA A 123 7.16 -6.65 1.19
CA ALA A 123 7.56 -5.27 1.39
C ALA A 123 7.65 -4.93 2.88
N ARG A 124 8.49 -3.94 3.20
CA ARG A 124 8.80 -3.50 4.56
C ARG A 124 8.25 -2.08 4.79
N PRO A 125 7.37 -1.88 5.77
CA PRO A 125 7.08 -0.55 6.30
C PRO A 125 8.34 0.06 6.90
N THR A 126 8.74 1.25 6.45
CA THR A 126 9.95 1.92 6.97
C THR A 126 9.66 3.28 7.60
N GLU A 127 8.55 3.91 7.25
CA GLU A 127 8.20 5.23 7.77
C GLU A 127 6.69 5.38 7.85
N TYR A 128 6.20 5.97 8.93
CA TYR A 128 4.81 6.40 9.07
C TYR A 128 4.74 7.90 8.76
N LEU A 129 3.86 8.28 7.85
CA LEU A 129 3.71 9.62 7.30
C LEU A 129 2.32 10.16 7.66
N PRO A 130 2.19 10.96 8.73
CA PRO A 130 0.92 11.54 9.14
C PRO A 130 0.39 12.51 8.08
N ASN A 131 -0.89 12.38 7.73
CA ASN A 131 -1.64 13.27 6.85
C ASN A 131 -0.91 13.66 5.55
N PHE A 132 -0.25 12.68 4.91
CA PHE A 132 0.77 12.89 3.88
C PHE A 132 0.26 13.65 2.64
N TYR A 133 -0.97 13.36 2.21
CA TYR A 133 -1.63 14.03 1.09
C TYR A 133 -2.70 15.05 1.55
N GLY A 134 -2.76 15.38 2.85
CA GLY A 134 -3.83 16.19 3.42
C GLY A 134 -5.17 15.45 3.54
N VAL A 135 -6.25 16.21 3.68
CA VAL A 135 -7.61 15.65 3.74
C VAL A 135 -8.06 15.25 2.33
N MET A 136 -8.47 13.99 2.16
CA MET A 136 -8.82 13.43 0.84
C MET A 136 -10.32 13.16 0.74
N ALA A 137 -10.99 13.81 -0.20
CA ALA A 137 -12.45 13.75 -0.36
C ALA A 137 -12.95 12.65 -1.33
N ASP A 138 -12.05 11.83 -1.92
CA ASP A 138 -12.44 10.76 -2.83
C ASP A 138 -13.31 9.67 -2.16
N ALA A 139 -13.94 8.82 -2.96
CA ALA A 139 -14.91 7.83 -2.49
C ALA A 139 -14.33 6.81 -1.48
N ILE A 140 -13.00 6.62 -1.46
CA ILE A 140 -12.32 5.71 -0.54
C ILE A 140 -12.00 6.42 0.79
N ASN A 141 -11.57 7.68 0.74
CA ASN A 141 -11.11 8.42 1.92
C ASN A 141 -12.21 9.25 2.60
N GLN A 142 -13.28 9.66 1.89
CA GLN A 142 -14.47 10.30 2.47
C GLN A 142 -14.18 11.49 3.41
N GLY A 143 -13.17 12.31 3.08
CA GLY A 143 -12.78 13.48 3.88
C GLY A 143 -11.94 13.16 5.11
N ASP A 144 -11.40 11.94 5.21
CA ASP A 144 -10.44 11.55 6.26
C ASP A 144 -9.02 12.09 6.00
N GLU A 145 -8.21 12.16 7.05
CA GLU A 145 -6.78 12.46 6.95
C GLU A 145 -6.04 11.31 6.25
N SER A 146 -5.05 11.64 5.44
CA SER A 146 -4.36 10.66 4.60
C SER A 146 -3.05 10.17 5.21
N ASP A 147 -3.12 9.50 6.36
CA ASP A 147 -1.91 8.82 6.85
C ASP A 147 -1.46 7.76 5.85
N ARG A 148 -0.15 7.66 5.71
CA ARG A 148 0.49 6.71 4.81
C ARG A 148 1.63 6.01 5.52
N ILE A 149 1.87 4.77 5.14
CA ILE A 149 3.13 4.07 5.42
C ILE A 149 3.96 4.05 4.15
N LEU A 150 5.22 4.48 4.22
CA LEU A 150 6.21 4.23 3.19
C LEU A 150 6.59 2.74 3.24
N ALA A 151 6.25 2.02 2.19
CA ALA A 151 6.68 0.66 1.95
C ALA A 151 7.93 0.66 1.07
N VAL A 152 8.95 -0.08 1.50
CA VAL A 152 10.16 -0.38 0.74
C VAL A 152 10.13 -1.84 0.31
N TRP A 153 10.36 -2.09 -0.97
CA TRP A 153 10.40 -3.42 -1.56
C TRP A 153 11.80 -3.72 -2.11
N PRO A 154 12.67 -4.34 -1.30
CA PRO A 154 14.01 -4.72 -1.71
C PRO A 154 13.94 -5.97 -2.60
N LEU A 155 14.11 -5.80 -3.91
CA LEU A 155 13.69 -6.78 -4.91
C LEU A 155 14.48 -8.09 -4.89
N THR A 156 15.71 -8.06 -4.38
CA THR A 156 16.63 -9.21 -4.26
C THR A 156 16.70 -9.78 -2.85
N ASP A 157 15.89 -9.28 -1.92
CA ASP A 157 15.85 -9.82 -0.56
C ASP A 157 15.24 -11.24 -0.57
N PRO A 158 15.82 -12.22 0.15
CA PRO A 158 15.32 -13.59 0.17
C PRO A 158 13.83 -13.72 0.54
N ARG A 159 13.31 -12.84 1.42
CA ARG A 159 11.89 -12.82 1.77
C ARG A 159 11.03 -12.41 0.58
N VAL A 160 11.48 -11.43 -0.21
CA VAL A 160 10.79 -11.01 -1.43
C VAL A 160 10.85 -12.11 -2.48
N GLU A 161 11.99 -12.78 -2.64
CA GLU A 161 12.15 -13.90 -3.58
C GLU A 161 11.21 -15.08 -3.26
N ALA A 162 11.01 -15.40 -1.98
CA ALA A 162 10.02 -16.38 -1.57
C ALA A 162 8.59 -15.91 -1.88
N ALA A 163 8.28 -14.64 -1.58
CA ALA A 163 6.97 -14.04 -1.80
C ALA A 163 6.55 -14.02 -3.27
N VAL A 164 7.47 -13.68 -4.19
CA VAL A 164 7.19 -13.71 -5.65
C VAL A 164 6.94 -15.13 -6.17
N ARG A 165 7.48 -16.16 -5.50
CA ARG A 165 7.15 -17.57 -5.75
C ARG A 165 5.84 -18.01 -5.09
N ARG A 166 5.03 -17.04 -4.63
CA ARG A 166 3.73 -17.23 -3.97
C ARG A 166 3.81 -17.97 -2.64
N VAL A 167 4.96 -17.91 -1.97
CA VAL A 167 5.12 -18.37 -0.58
C VAL A 167 4.95 -17.15 0.34
N PRO A 168 3.79 -16.98 1.00
CA PRO A 168 3.52 -15.78 1.78
C PRO A 168 4.41 -15.70 3.03
N HIS A 169 4.80 -14.49 3.42
CA HIS A 169 5.43 -14.27 4.73
C HIS A 169 4.38 -14.36 5.83
N LEU A 170 4.55 -15.35 6.70
CA LEU A 170 3.68 -15.59 7.86
C LEU A 170 4.51 -15.38 9.13
N PRO A 171 4.39 -14.22 9.80
CA PRO A 171 5.14 -13.99 11.03
C PRO A 171 4.61 -14.88 12.16
N THR A 172 5.52 -15.54 12.88
CA THR A 172 5.22 -16.20 14.16
C THR A 172 5.07 -15.13 15.23
N VAL A 173 3.96 -15.16 15.97
CA VAL A 173 3.73 -14.27 17.12
C VAL A 173 4.37 -14.92 18.35
N PRO A 174 5.32 -14.26 19.02
CA PRO A 174 5.88 -14.75 20.28
C PRO A 174 4.80 -14.88 21.38
N GLU A 175 4.97 -15.82 22.31
CA GLU A 175 4.04 -16.02 23.42
C GLU A 175 3.95 -14.80 24.35
N ASP A 176 5.03 -14.02 24.44
CA ASP A 176 5.14 -12.80 25.24
C ASP A 176 4.67 -11.53 24.51
N ALA A 177 4.13 -11.66 23.28
CA ALA A 177 3.60 -10.52 22.54
C ALA A 177 2.36 -9.93 23.25
N VAL A 178 2.28 -8.60 23.28
CA VAL A 178 1.16 -7.87 23.90
C VAL A 178 0.28 -7.25 22.82
N VAL A 179 -1.02 -7.12 23.09
CA VAL A 179 -1.94 -6.35 22.24
C VAL A 179 -1.94 -4.91 22.74
N GLY A 180 -1.31 -4.01 21.95
CA GLY A 180 -1.28 -2.58 22.25
C GLY A 180 -2.50 -1.84 21.72
N LEU A 181 -3.09 -2.34 20.63
CA LEU A 181 -4.38 -1.85 20.12
C LEU A 181 -5.26 -3.02 19.70
N GLY A 182 -6.46 -3.08 20.27
CA GLY A 182 -7.52 -4.04 19.96
C GLY A 182 -8.71 -3.38 19.24
N ASN A 183 -9.71 -4.20 18.92
CA ASN A 183 -10.98 -3.76 18.33
C ASN A 183 -12.13 -4.20 19.24
N ASP A 184 -12.93 -3.26 19.71
CA ASP A 184 -14.19 -3.50 20.40
C ASP A 184 -15.32 -2.79 19.66
N GLY A 185 -16.23 -3.55 19.04
CA GLY A 185 -17.40 -3.00 18.35
C GLY A 185 -17.08 -1.92 17.30
N GLU A 186 -16.06 -2.14 16.47
CA GLU A 186 -15.56 -1.18 15.45
C GLU A 186 -14.83 0.05 15.99
N ARG A 187 -14.54 0.11 17.29
CA ARG A 187 -13.75 1.18 17.91
C ARG A 187 -12.36 0.63 18.32
N PRO A 188 -11.30 1.43 18.21
CA PRO A 188 -10.00 1.04 18.75
C PRO A 188 -10.05 1.04 20.28
N VAL A 189 -9.41 0.05 20.90
CA VAL A 189 -9.24 -0.03 22.35
C VAL A 189 -7.77 -0.20 22.68
N GLU A 190 -7.25 0.66 23.55
CA GLU A 190 -5.87 0.61 24.01
C GLU A 190 -5.62 -0.61 24.89
N GLY A 191 -4.42 -1.18 24.75
CA GLY A 191 -3.95 -2.29 25.56
C GLY A 191 -2.54 -2.05 26.09
N ARG A 192 -1.79 -3.14 26.24
CA ARG A 192 -0.42 -3.10 26.80
C ARG A 192 0.61 -2.80 25.72
N THR A 193 1.57 -1.95 26.03
CA THR A 193 2.62 -1.49 25.09
C THR A 193 4.04 -1.74 25.63
N ASP A 194 4.15 -2.41 26.77
CA ASP A 194 5.39 -2.70 27.50
C ASP A 194 6.08 -4.01 27.06
N GLY A 195 5.47 -4.76 26.13
CA GLY A 195 6.08 -5.94 25.53
C GLY A 195 7.09 -5.60 24.43
N ARG A 196 8.05 -6.50 24.20
CA ARG A 196 9.02 -6.40 23.09
C ARG A 196 8.33 -6.40 21.72
N VAL A 197 7.31 -7.25 21.57
CA VAL A 197 6.46 -7.30 20.39
C VAL A 197 5.07 -6.79 20.74
N VAL A 198 4.63 -5.75 20.03
CA VAL A 198 3.32 -5.11 20.19
C VAL A 198 2.47 -5.40 18.95
N LEU A 199 1.28 -5.95 19.17
CA LEU A 199 0.26 -6.16 18.15
C LEU A 199 -0.67 -4.96 18.08
N ILE A 200 -0.85 -4.42 16.88
CA ILE A 200 -1.68 -3.24 16.63
C ILE A 200 -2.76 -3.61 15.62
N ALA A 201 -4.00 -3.72 16.09
CA ALA A 201 -5.14 -3.98 15.23
C ALA A 201 -5.38 -2.85 14.23
N VAL A 202 -6.04 -3.19 13.12
CA VAL A 202 -6.69 -2.24 12.21
C VAL A 202 -8.17 -2.62 12.07
N PRO A 203 -9.05 -1.66 11.70
CA PRO A 203 -10.47 -1.95 11.50
C PRO A 203 -10.69 -3.07 10.47
N GLU A 204 -11.87 -3.69 10.51
CA GLU A 204 -12.24 -4.72 9.55
C GLU A 204 -12.33 -4.19 8.14
N ASP A 205 -13.04 -3.08 8.00
CA ASP A 205 -13.26 -2.39 6.74
C ASP A 205 -13.32 -0.87 7.00
N ILE A 206 -12.15 -0.21 6.90
CA ILE A 206 -12.08 1.24 7.07
C ILE A 206 -12.88 2.00 5.99
N GLU A 207 -13.00 1.43 4.79
CA GLU A 207 -13.70 2.07 3.67
C GLU A 207 -15.20 2.10 3.94
N ARG A 208 -15.75 1.00 4.48
CA ARG A 208 -17.12 0.97 5.01
C ARG A 208 -17.28 1.91 6.20
N LEU A 209 -16.35 1.83 7.17
CA LEU A 209 -16.46 2.57 8.42
C LEU A 209 -16.50 4.09 8.20
N ARG A 210 -15.69 4.61 7.27
CA ARG A 210 -15.72 6.02 6.85
C ARG A 210 -17.10 6.49 6.40
N LYS A 211 -17.89 5.61 5.78
CA LYS A 211 -19.25 5.92 5.29
C LYS A 211 -20.31 5.81 6.38
N VAL A 212 -20.19 4.83 7.27
CA VAL A 212 -21.25 4.50 8.24
C VAL A 212 -21.03 5.09 9.65
N ASP A 213 -19.78 5.31 10.05
CA ASP A 213 -19.39 5.97 11.30
C ASP A 213 -18.02 6.66 11.13
N ALA A 214 -18.03 7.88 10.58
CA ALA A 214 -16.83 8.69 10.40
C ALA A 214 -16.10 8.99 11.74
N GLY A 215 -16.83 9.00 12.87
CA GLY A 215 -16.24 9.18 14.19
C GLY A 215 -15.37 7.99 14.59
N ALA A 216 -15.84 6.76 14.35
CA ALA A 216 -15.05 5.55 14.56
C ALA A 216 -13.86 5.47 13.60
N ALA A 217 -14.04 5.83 12.32
CA ALA A 217 -12.94 5.89 11.35
C ALA A 217 -11.83 6.84 11.80
N LYS A 218 -12.19 8.04 12.26
CA LYS A 218 -11.25 9.03 12.81
C LYS A 218 -10.56 8.52 14.09
N ALA A 219 -11.30 7.86 14.98
CA ALA A 219 -10.72 7.26 16.17
C ALA A 219 -9.64 6.23 15.81
N TRP A 220 -9.90 5.36 14.82
CA TRP A 220 -8.90 4.41 14.31
C TRP A 220 -7.69 5.10 13.71
N ARG A 221 -7.89 6.16 12.91
CA ARG A 221 -6.80 6.96 12.31
C ARG A 221 -5.86 7.46 13.38
N HIS A 222 -6.39 8.09 14.43
CA HIS A 222 -5.59 8.66 15.50
C HIS A 222 -4.93 7.59 16.36
N ALA A 223 -5.66 6.56 16.78
CA ALA A 223 -5.09 5.48 17.59
C ALA A 223 -3.94 4.73 16.88
N VAL A 224 -4.07 4.45 15.58
CA VAL A 224 -2.98 3.83 14.79
C VAL A 224 -1.84 4.81 14.56
N ARG A 225 -2.11 6.09 14.28
CA ARG A 225 -1.07 7.14 14.15
C ARG A 225 -0.23 7.22 15.42
N ASP A 226 -0.88 7.31 16.56
CA ASP A 226 -0.22 7.54 17.84
C ASP A 226 0.61 6.31 18.24
N LEU A 227 0.05 5.10 18.12
CA LEU A 227 0.76 3.89 18.54
C LEU A 227 1.74 3.36 17.47
N LEU A 228 1.27 3.04 16.26
CA LEU A 228 2.13 2.49 15.21
C LEU A 228 3.15 3.53 14.74
N GLY A 229 2.70 4.76 14.49
CA GLY A 229 3.58 5.85 14.09
C GLY A 229 4.58 6.20 15.20
N GLY A 230 4.12 6.30 16.45
CA GLY A 230 5.00 6.54 17.60
C GLY A 230 6.08 5.47 17.76
N LEU A 231 5.71 4.19 17.72
CA LEU A 231 6.66 3.08 17.79
C LEU A 231 7.68 3.10 16.64
N MET A 232 7.23 3.35 15.40
CA MET A 232 8.14 3.46 14.26
C MET A 232 9.09 4.65 14.37
N ALA A 233 8.64 5.78 14.91
CA ALA A 233 9.47 6.96 15.18
C ALA A 233 10.50 6.71 16.29
N GLU A 234 10.18 5.85 17.27
CA GLU A 234 11.12 5.34 18.28
C GLU A 234 12.10 4.29 17.72
N GLY A 235 12.01 3.96 16.42
CA GLY A 235 12.89 3.00 15.74
C GLY A 235 12.40 1.57 15.76
N ALA A 236 11.19 1.28 16.28
CA ALA A 236 10.64 -0.08 16.24
C ALA A 236 10.37 -0.52 14.79
N THR A 237 10.50 -1.82 14.54
CA THR A 237 10.39 -2.41 13.20
C THR A 237 9.06 -3.14 13.02
N VAL A 238 8.36 -2.88 11.92
CA VAL A 238 7.19 -3.70 11.54
C VAL A 238 7.66 -5.00 10.89
N THR A 239 7.50 -6.11 11.58
CA THR A 239 8.04 -7.41 11.17
C THR A 239 7.05 -8.25 10.35
N GLY A 240 5.75 -7.95 10.44
CA GLY A 240 4.73 -8.61 9.63
C GLY A 240 3.30 -8.15 9.90
N PHE A 241 2.36 -8.86 9.27
CA PHE A 241 0.92 -8.63 9.45
C PHE A 241 0.23 -9.95 9.81
N HIS A 242 -0.19 -10.09 11.07
CA HIS A 242 -0.71 -11.33 11.64
C HIS A 242 -2.24 -11.43 11.49
N ARG A 243 -2.74 -12.63 11.15
CA ARG A 243 -4.18 -12.97 10.96
C ARG A 243 -4.94 -12.03 10.04
N LYS A 244 -4.23 -11.27 9.19
CA LYS A 244 -4.79 -10.19 8.38
C LYS A 244 -5.50 -9.12 9.23
N THR A 245 -5.03 -8.86 10.46
CA THR A 245 -5.68 -7.89 11.35
C THR A 245 -4.69 -7.06 12.15
N TYR A 246 -3.52 -7.61 12.49
CA TYR A 246 -2.57 -6.94 13.37
C TYR A 246 -1.28 -6.63 12.63
N TYR A 247 -0.82 -5.39 12.68
CA TYR A 247 0.61 -5.12 12.53
C TYR A 247 1.35 -5.73 13.71
N MET A 248 2.46 -6.39 13.41
CA MET A 248 3.37 -6.92 14.41
C MET A 248 4.60 -6.01 14.44
N VAL A 249 4.77 -5.30 15.55
CA VAL A 249 5.81 -4.29 15.72
C VAL A 249 6.76 -4.75 16.79
N GLU A 250 8.05 -4.85 16.46
CA GLU A 250 9.10 -5.27 17.39
C GLU A 250 9.97 -4.07 17.73
N ARG A 251 10.11 -3.77 19.03
CA ARG A 251 11.03 -2.75 19.51
C ARG A 251 12.47 -3.23 19.31
N ASN A 252 13.32 -2.36 18.78
CA ASN A 252 14.76 -2.64 18.76
C ASN A 252 15.28 -2.50 20.20
N THR A 253 15.76 -3.60 20.77
CA THR A 253 16.47 -3.62 22.07
C THR A 253 17.87 -3.02 21.95
#